data_AF-X1AEJ5-F1
#
_entry.id   AF-X1AEJ5-F1
#
_cell.length_a   1.000
_cell.length_b   1.000
_cell.length_c   1.000
_cell.angle_alpha   90.00
_cell.angle_beta   90.00
_cell.angle_gamma   90.00
#
_symmetry.space_group_name_H-M   'P 1'
#
loop_
_entity.id
_entity.type
_entity.pdbx_description
1 polymer ?
#
loop_
_entity_poly.entity_id
_entity_poly.type
_entity_poly.pdbx_seq_one_letter_code
_entity_poly.pdbx_strand_id
1 'polypeptide(L)'
;MFISGIILGGAIIFYWVVEPLFIIGQDTKRVPCDQLPDMSQAEQIYNEHLDTVEQIENINPDNVFLSLVERCPGKGELEIYYDTMNTRKQIKDLIGDTFFGIPYVMFNI
;
A
#
# COMPACT_ATOMS: atom_id res chain seq x y z
N MET A 1 -8.82 -13.81 -21.06
CA MET A 1 -8.46 -12.71 -21.97
C MET A 1 -9.73 -12.25 -22.66
N PHE A 2 -10.37 -11.20 -22.13
CA PHE A 2 -11.61 -10.67 -22.70
C PHE A 2 -11.33 -9.27 -23.23
N ILE A 3 -11.39 -9.13 -24.55
CA ILE A 3 -11.34 -7.84 -25.24
C ILE A 3 -12.79 -7.48 -25.52
N SER A 4 -13.33 -6.47 -24.83
CA SER A 4 -14.58 -5.84 -25.23
C SER A 4 -14.22 -4.51 -25.87
N GLY A 5 -14.43 -4.38 -27.18
CA GLY A 5 -14.19 -3.16 -27.94
C GLY A 5 -15.51 -2.55 -28.39
N ILE A 6 -15.74 -1.28 -28.06
CA ILE A 6 -16.84 -0.48 -28.63
C ILE A 6 -16.27 0.25 -29.86
N ILE A 7 -16.87 0.01 -31.03
CA ILE A 7 -16.52 0.67 -32.28
C ILE A 7 -17.34 1.96 -32.40
N LEU A 8 -16.70 3.11 -32.29
CA LEU A 8 -17.23 4.37 -32.80
C LEU A 8 -16.25 4.93 -33.82
N GLY A 9 -16.68 4.97 -35.08
CA GLY A 9 -16.16 5.89 -36.09
C GLY A 9 -14.64 5.85 -36.34
N GLY A 10 -14.16 4.79 -37.00
CA GLY A 10 -13.11 4.92 -38.02
C GLY A 10 -11.70 5.34 -37.60
N ALA A 11 -11.41 5.46 -36.30
CA ALA A 11 -10.05 5.62 -35.79
C ALA A 11 -9.85 4.66 -34.62
N ILE A 12 -9.16 3.54 -34.87
CA ILE A 12 -8.68 2.69 -33.77
C ILE A 12 -7.53 3.47 -33.13
N ILE A 13 -7.85 4.30 -32.15
CA ILE A 13 -6.85 4.85 -31.25
C ILE A 13 -6.45 3.68 -30.35
N PHE A 14 -5.36 3.00 -30.72
CA PHE A 14 -4.65 2.13 -29.80
C PHE A 14 -4.09 3.01 -28.69
N TYR A 15 -4.87 3.24 -27.64
CA TYR A 15 -4.30 3.67 -26.37
C TYR A 15 -3.41 2.52 -25.91
N TRP A 16 -2.11 2.66 -26.15
CA TRP A 16 -1.10 1.94 -25.42
C TRP A 16 -1.24 2.42 -23.97
N VAL A 17 -2.11 1.76 -23.20
CA VAL A 17 -1.96 1.74 -21.74
C VAL A 17 -0.71 0.89 -21.51
N VAL A 18 0.45 1.49 -21.70
CA VAL A 18 1.64 1.07 -20.99
C VAL A 18 1.32 1.37 -19.54
N GLU A 19 0.73 0.38 -18.85
CA GLU A 19 0.86 0.29 -17.41
C GLU A 19 2.35 0.46 -17.16
N PRO A 20 2.80 1.52 -16.45
CA PRO A 20 4.21 1.61 -16.13
C PRO A 20 4.52 0.33 -15.36
N LEU A 21 5.37 -0.49 -15.98
CA LEU A 21 6.17 -1.53 -15.39
C LEU A 21 7.02 -0.87 -14.29
N PHE A 22 6.40 -0.45 -13.19
CA PHE A 22 7.04 -0.13 -11.92
C PHE A 22 7.40 -1.47 -11.28
N ILE A 23 8.33 -2.12 -11.97
CA ILE A 23 8.90 -3.42 -11.72
C ILE A 23 9.86 -3.24 -10.52
N ILE A 24 9.54 -3.94 -9.43
CA ILE A 24 10.41 -4.26 -8.27
C ILE A 24 11.19 -3.07 -7.69
N GLY A 25 10.51 -2.22 -6.94
CA GLY A 25 11.15 -1.27 -6.04
C GLY A 25 10.30 -1.15 -4.79
N GLN A 26 10.89 -1.40 -3.62
CA GLN A 26 10.25 -1.08 -2.34
C GLN A 26 9.63 0.32 -2.46
N ASP A 27 8.37 0.47 -2.03
CA ASP A 27 7.69 1.77 -2.03
C ASP A 27 8.26 2.59 -0.88
N THR A 28 9.46 3.11 -1.11
CA THR A 28 10.34 3.71 -0.10
C THR A 28 10.23 5.22 -0.08
N LYS A 29 9.24 5.79 -0.79
CA LYS A 29 9.01 7.24 -0.75
C LYS A 29 8.43 7.61 0.61
N ARG A 30 9.34 7.77 1.57
CA ARG A 30 9.06 8.19 2.94
C ARG A 30 8.68 9.66 2.97
N VAL A 31 7.69 9.97 3.79
CA VAL A 31 7.34 11.35 4.12
C VAL A 31 8.37 11.93 5.12
N PRO A 32 8.62 13.25 5.12
CA PRO A 32 9.51 13.88 6.10
C PRO A 32 8.96 13.77 7.54
N CYS A 33 9.84 13.90 8.55
CA CYS A 33 9.47 13.65 9.96
C CYS A 33 8.37 14.59 10.49
N ASP A 34 8.27 15.81 9.98
CA ASP A 34 7.24 16.78 10.35
C ASP A 34 5.83 16.39 9.86
N GLN A 35 5.75 15.48 8.89
CA GLN A 35 4.51 14.92 8.37
C GLN A 35 4.13 13.58 9.00
N LEU A 36 4.97 13.04 9.89
CA LEU A 36 4.62 11.84 10.64
C LEU A 36 3.73 12.18 11.84
N PRO A 37 2.70 11.36 12.12
CA PRO A 37 1.91 11.49 13.34
C PRO A 37 2.78 11.22 14.58
N ASP A 38 2.32 11.71 15.72
CA ASP A 38 2.92 11.34 17.00
C ASP A 38 2.67 9.85 17.27
N MET A 39 3.63 9.18 17.91
CA MET A 39 3.60 7.73 18.10
C MET A 39 2.33 7.29 18.86
N SER A 40 1.92 8.04 19.88
CA SER A 40 0.68 7.76 20.62
C SER A 40 -0.57 7.87 19.76
N GLN A 41 -0.61 8.81 18.82
CA GLN A 41 -1.72 8.94 17.88
C GLN A 41 -1.74 7.78 16.88
N ALA A 42 -0.56 7.42 16.37
CA ALA A 42 -0.43 6.30 15.46
C ALA A 42 -0.81 4.97 16.13
N GLU A 43 -0.40 4.75 17.38
CA GLU A 43 -0.80 3.57 18.18
C GLU A 43 -2.30 3.53 18.41
N GLN A 44 -2.93 4.66 18.72
CA GLN A 44 -4.38 4.72 18.89
C GLN A 44 -5.09 4.31 17.60
N ILE A 45 -4.75 4.92 16.47
CA ILE A 45 -5.36 4.62 15.16
C ILE A 45 -5.11 3.15 14.78
N TYR A 46 -3.90 2.65 15.00
CA TYR A 46 -3.55 1.25 14.72
C TYR A 46 -4.43 0.28 15.52
N ASN A 47 -4.61 0.55 16.82
CA ASN A 47 -5.41 -0.28 17.72
C ASN A 47 -6.92 -0.18 17.43
N GLU A 48 -7.41 0.97 16.96
CA GLU A 48 -8.81 1.15 16.54
C GLU A 48 -9.15 0.37 15.26
N HIS A 49 -8.14 0.01 14.46
CA HIS A 49 -8.30 -0.63 13.15
C HIS A 49 -7.58 -2.00 13.03
N LEU A 50 -7.47 -2.73 14.15
CA LEU A 50 -6.88 -4.08 14.16
C LEU A 50 -7.64 -5.06 13.25
N ASP A 51 -8.93 -4.86 13.03
CA ASP A 51 -9.72 -5.64 12.07
C ASP A 51 -9.21 -5.49 10.63
N THR A 52 -8.71 -4.30 10.27
CA THR A 52 -8.11 -4.03 8.96
C THR A 52 -6.70 -4.63 8.89
N VAL A 53 -5.94 -4.58 10.00
CA VAL A 53 -4.64 -5.25 10.11
C VAL A 53 -4.80 -6.75 9.85
N GLU A 54 -5.73 -7.40 10.57
CA GLU A 54 -6.02 -8.83 10.40
C GLU A 54 -6.46 -9.14 8.96
N GLN A 55 -7.29 -8.30 8.33
CA GLN A 55 -7.68 -8.49 6.93
C GLN A 55 -6.48 -8.45 5.98
N ILE A 56 -5.53 -7.54 6.20
CA ILE A 56 -4.32 -7.42 5.40
C ILE A 56 -3.42 -8.64 5.59
N GLU A 57 -3.14 -9.02 6.83
CA GLU A 57 -2.31 -10.19 7.15
C GLU A 57 -2.92 -11.48 6.58
N ASN A 58 -4.25 -11.58 6.58
CA ASN A 58 -4.97 -12.72 5.99
C ASN A 58 -4.90 -12.82 4.46
N ILE A 59 -4.37 -11.82 3.74
CA ILE A 59 -4.11 -11.94 2.29
C ILE A 59 -3.09 -13.06 2.03
N ASN A 60 -2.04 -13.13 2.86
CA ASN A 60 -1.13 -14.27 2.91
C ASN A 60 -0.55 -14.36 4.34
N PRO A 61 -1.17 -15.17 5.23
CA PRO A 61 -0.83 -15.21 6.66
C PRO A 61 0.63 -15.51 6.99
N ASP A 62 1.33 -16.20 6.09
CA ASP A 62 2.72 -16.59 6.32
C ASP A 62 3.73 -15.55 5.81
N ASN A 63 3.28 -14.58 5.00
CA ASN A 63 4.18 -13.66 4.30
C ASN A 63 3.70 -12.20 4.22
N VAL A 64 2.66 -11.84 4.97
CA VAL A 64 2.19 -10.46 5.12
C VAL A 64 2.17 -10.10 6.59
N PHE A 65 2.88 -9.04 6.94
CA PHE A 65 3.01 -8.57 8.32
C PHE A 65 3.01 -7.05 8.36
N LEU A 66 2.39 -6.51 9.41
CA LEU A 66 2.32 -5.08 9.67
C LEU A 66 3.07 -4.76 10.96
N SER A 67 3.83 -3.67 10.96
CA SER A 67 4.56 -3.22 12.13
C SER A 67 4.52 -1.72 12.25
N LEU A 68 4.00 -1.22 13.37
CA LEU A 68 4.08 0.20 13.70
C LEU A 68 5.45 0.47 14.33
N VAL A 69 6.22 1.39 13.74
CA VAL A 69 7.59 1.68 14.17
C VAL A 69 7.79 3.17 14.45
N GLU A 70 8.56 3.47 15.49
CA GLU A 70 9.05 4.83 15.71
C GLU A 70 10.21 5.10 14.75
N ARG A 71 10.03 6.08 13.85
CA ARG A 71 11.03 6.43 12.84
C ARG A 71 11.79 7.72 13.17
N CYS A 72 11.09 8.68 13.76
CA CYS A 72 11.67 9.93 14.25
C CYS A 72 11.28 10.08 15.74
N PRO A 73 12.01 10.87 16.54
CA PRO A 73 11.73 11.00 17.96
C PRO A 73 10.26 11.35 18.24
N GLY A 74 9.54 10.43 18.89
CA GLY A 74 8.13 10.53 19.23
C GLY A 74 7.15 10.41 18.06
N LYS A 75 7.59 10.00 16.86
CA LYS A 75 6.78 9.96 15.64
C LYS A 75 6.90 8.65 14.87
N GLY A 76 5.76 8.11 14.47
CA GLY A 76 5.65 6.77 13.92
C GLY A 76 5.23 6.72 12.45
N GLU A 77 5.60 5.64 11.78
CA GLU A 77 5.06 5.22 10.48
C GLU A 77 4.76 3.71 10.52
N LEU A 78 3.96 3.23 9.57
CA LEU A 78 3.64 1.81 9.45
C LEU A 78 4.58 1.13 8.42
N GLU A 79 5.13 -0.02 8.76
CA GLU A 79 5.86 -0.88 7.84
C GLU A 79 4.99 -2.08 7.44
N ILE A 80 4.90 -2.34 6.14
CA ILE A 80 4.12 -3.46 5.60
C ILE A 80 5.04 -4.37 4.79
N TYR A 81 5.15 -5.61 5.20
CA TYR A 81 5.95 -6.64 4.54
C TYR A 81 5.07 -7.51 3.66
N TYR A 82 5.53 -7.89 2.46
CA TYR A 82 4.73 -8.66 1.50
C TYR A 82 5.60 -9.53 0.57
N ASP A 83 5.03 -10.63 0.08
CA ASP A 83 5.70 -11.62 -0.79
C ASP A 83 5.70 -11.27 -2.29
N THR A 84 4.57 -10.81 -2.83
CA THR A 84 4.39 -10.63 -4.28
C THR A 84 3.82 -9.26 -4.65
N MET A 85 4.07 -8.83 -5.89
CA MET A 85 3.46 -7.61 -6.43
C MET A 85 1.93 -7.68 -6.44
N ASN A 86 1.35 -8.87 -6.56
CA ASN A 86 -0.10 -9.06 -6.48
C ASN A 86 -0.62 -8.84 -5.05
N THR A 87 0.09 -9.34 -4.05
CA THR A 87 -0.19 -9.06 -2.63
C THR A 87 -0.10 -7.58 -2.33
N ARG A 88 0.99 -6.91 -2.76
CA ARG A 88 1.11 -5.44 -2.62
C ARG A 88 -0.08 -4.71 -3.23
N LYS A 89 -0.53 -5.13 -4.43
CA LYS A 89 -1.70 -4.52 -5.07
C LYS A 89 -2.97 -4.69 -4.23
N GLN A 90 -3.24 -5.90 -3.75
CA GLN A 90 -4.41 -6.16 -2.90
C GLN A 90 -4.40 -5.31 -1.62
N ILE A 91 -3.23 -5.18 -0.97
CA ILE A 91 -3.08 -4.32 0.21
C ILE A 91 -3.42 -2.87 -0.15
N LYS A 92 -2.85 -2.35 -1.25
CA LYS A 92 -3.12 -0.98 -1.71
C LYS A 92 -4.59 -0.75 -2.09
N ASP A 93 -5.22 -1.73 -2.71
CA ASP A 93 -6.65 -1.66 -3.04
C ASP A 93 -7.52 -1.62 -1.76
N LEU A 94 -7.03 -2.16 -0.64
CA LEU A 94 -7.73 -2.21 0.65
C LEU A 94 -7.57 -0.91 1.46
N ILE A 95 -6.36 -0.36 1.56
CA ILE A 95 -6.08 0.80 2.44
C ILE A 95 -5.76 2.11 1.70
N GLY A 96 -5.57 2.08 0.39
CA GLY A 96 -5.13 3.25 -0.37
C GLY A 96 -3.70 3.67 -0.05
N ASP A 97 -3.42 4.98 -0.06
CA ASP A 97 -2.05 5.52 0.08
C ASP A 97 -1.59 5.71 1.54
N THR A 98 -2.50 5.63 2.50
CA THR A 98 -2.20 5.73 3.95
C THR A 98 -3.05 4.75 4.75
N PHE A 99 -2.56 4.26 5.87
CA PHE A 99 -3.36 3.46 6.80
C PHE A 99 -4.11 4.39 7.77
N PHE A 100 -5.35 4.77 7.44
CA PHE A 100 -6.19 5.69 8.24
C PHE A 100 -5.46 7.00 8.63
N GLY A 101 -4.67 7.55 7.70
CA GLY A 101 -3.86 8.76 7.91
C GLY A 101 -2.44 8.50 8.43
N ILE A 102 -2.09 7.27 8.82
CA ILE A 102 -0.71 6.87 9.12
C ILE A 102 0.02 6.62 7.78
N PRO A 103 1.12 7.34 7.50
CA PRO A 103 1.97 7.03 6.35
C PRO A 103 2.58 5.63 6.49
N TYR A 104 2.69 4.89 5.39
CA TYR A 104 3.31 3.57 5.41
C TYR A 104 4.38 3.42 4.33
N VAL A 105 5.29 2.47 4.56
CA VAL A 105 6.26 1.98 3.58
C VAL A 105 6.07 0.48 3.39
N MET A 106 6.38 -0.02 2.19
CA MET A 106 6.22 -1.44 1.89
C MET A 106 7.53 -2.11 1.47
N PHE A 107 7.82 -3.26 2.09
CA PHE A 107 9.02 -4.05 1.86
C PHE A 107 8.67 -5.41 1.25
N ASN A 108 9.31 -5.74 0.13
CA ASN A 108 9.20 -7.09 -0.43
C ASN A 108 10.17 -8.03 0.31
N ILE A 109 9.67 -9.19 0.73
CA ILE A 109 10.42 -10.24 1.45
C ILE A 109 10.49 -11.54 0.66
#